data_AF-A0A8D8T317-F1
#
_entry.id   AF-A0A8D8T317-F1
#
_cell.length_a   1.000
_cell.length_b   1.000
_cell.length_c   1.000
_cell.angle_alpha   90.00
_cell.angle_beta   90.00
_cell.angle_gamma   90.00
#
_symmetry.space_group_name_H-M   'P 1'
#
loop_
_entity.id
_entity.type
_entity.pdbx_description
1 polymer ?
#
loop_
_entity_poly.entity_id
_entity_poly.type
_entity_poly.pdbx_seq_one_letter_code
_entity_poly.pdbx_strand_id
1 'polypeptide(L)'
;MEQPPFKKVSQDTIDKCVSCMGTIDIWRKVFTYDELTINVRQNKDPEFGHLLGRARIGALNDHDVQLLCTRLVPFKSKTIPSRRAELAKYVLDQDTNSLVILSTREHCKSLNGPCLDQIGSEEIISIAEDSFDFEPGKNKKSPVQTDQVRRYSLENTWSGTPTCSKTRLPSNVDQKL
;
A
#
# COMPACT_ATOMS: atom_id res chain seq x y z
N MET A 1 -7.70 -27.65 -27.89
CA MET A 1 -6.87 -26.64 -28.59
C MET A 1 -7.17 -25.30 -27.95
N GLU A 2 -6.22 -24.74 -27.20
CA GLU A 2 -6.34 -23.39 -26.64
C GLU A 2 -6.33 -22.38 -27.79
N GLN A 3 -7.30 -21.45 -27.81
CA GLN A 3 -7.24 -20.33 -28.75
C GLN A 3 -6.23 -19.31 -28.25
N PRO A 4 -5.41 -18.72 -29.14
CA PRO A 4 -4.46 -17.71 -28.73
C PRO A 4 -5.21 -16.51 -28.12
N PRO A 5 -4.72 -15.94 -27.00
CA PRO A 5 -5.37 -14.85 -26.28
C PRO A 5 -5.52 -13.57 -27.11
N PHE A 6 -4.73 -13.44 -28.19
CA PHE A 6 -4.80 -12.34 -29.12
C PHE A 6 -5.06 -12.86 -30.54
N LYS A 7 -6.14 -12.38 -31.15
CA LYS A 7 -6.45 -12.61 -32.56
C LYS A 7 -5.94 -11.44 -33.37
N LYS A 8 -5.22 -11.72 -34.45
CA LYS A 8 -4.78 -10.71 -35.40
C LYS A 8 -6.02 -10.12 -36.08
N VAL A 9 -6.28 -8.85 -35.82
CA VAL A 9 -7.41 -8.11 -36.42
C VAL A 9 -6.92 -7.37 -37.67
N SER A 10 -7.77 -7.23 -38.68
CA SER A 10 -7.45 -6.45 -39.88
C SER A 10 -7.51 -4.95 -39.59
N GLN A 11 -6.72 -4.16 -40.34
CA GLN A 11 -6.68 -2.71 -40.19
C GLN A 11 -8.07 -2.08 -40.40
N ASP A 12 -8.84 -2.55 -41.38
CA ASP A 12 -10.22 -2.09 -41.61
C ASP A 12 -11.15 -2.29 -40.41
N THR A 13 -10.97 -3.36 -39.63
CA THR A 13 -11.79 -3.62 -38.44
C THR A 13 -11.42 -2.66 -37.31
N ILE A 14 -10.12 -2.36 -37.18
CA ILE A 14 -9.61 -1.37 -36.23
C ILE A 14 -10.13 0.01 -36.62
N ASP A 15 -9.98 0.39 -37.88
CA ASP A 15 -10.38 1.70 -38.39
C ASP A 15 -11.90 1.90 -38.29
N LYS A 16 -12.71 0.87 -38.55
CA LYS A 16 -14.17 0.93 -38.34
C LYS A 16 -14.55 1.11 -36.87
N CYS A 17 -13.87 0.42 -35.97
CA CYS A 17 -14.14 0.52 -34.53
C CYS A 17 -13.69 1.88 -33.96
N VAL A 18 -12.48 2.32 -34.34
CA VAL A 18 -11.86 3.56 -33.87
C VAL A 18 -12.44 4.79 -34.55
N SER A 19 -12.88 4.72 -35.81
CA SER A 19 -13.49 5.87 -36.51
C SER A 19 -14.95 6.11 -36.14
N CYS A 20 -15.70 5.06 -35.75
CA CYS A 20 -17.07 5.22 -35.24
C CYS A 20 -17.11 5.85 -33.84
N MET A 21 -16.05 5.69 -33.06
CA MET A 21 -15.85 6.46 -31.83
C MET A 21 -15.15 7.74 -32.24
N GLY A 22 -15.80 8.90 -32.23
CA GLY A 22 -15.16 10.21 -32.45
C GLY A 22 -14.15 10.54 -31.35
N THR A 23 -13.15 9.69 -31.16
CA THR A 23 -12.14 9.71 -30.13
C THR A 23 -11.07 10.66 -30.59
N ILE A 24 -11.26 11.92 -30.21
CA ILE A 24 -10.19 12.89 -30.19
C ILE A 24 -9.12 12.28 -29.28
N ASP A 25 -7.94 12.02 -29.85
CA ASP A 25 -6.73 11.73 -29.09
C ASP A 25 -6.37 12.98 -28.28
N ILE A 26 -7.04 13.14 -27.13
CA ILE A 26 -6.91 14.30 -26.24
C ILE A 26 -5.48 14.43 -25.73
N TRP A 27 -4.78 13.32 -25.53
CA TRP A 27 -3.38 13.30 -25.09
C TRP A 27 -2.48 13.99 -26.10
N ARG A 28 -2.64 13.69 -27.39
CA ARG A 28 -1.85 14.35 -28.44
C ARG A 28 -2.34 15.74 -28.80
N LYS A 29 -3.65 16.00 -28.71
CA LYS A 29 -4.27 17.23 -29.22
C LYS A 29 -4.43 18.35 -28.18
N VAL A 30 -4.54 18.02 -26.90
CA VAL A 30 -4.86 18.98 -25.83
C VAL A 30 -3.69 19.14 -24.87
N PHE A 31 -2.92 18.08 -24.63
CA PHE A 31 -1.82 18.13 -23.68
C PHE A 31 -0.49 18.44 -24.37
N THR A 32 0.25 19.37 -23.76
CA THR A 32 1.69 19.56 -23.96
C THR A 32 2.36 19.26 -22.62
N TYR A 33 3.58 18.74 -22.66
CA TYR A 33 4.34 18.46 -21.44
C TYR A 33 5.81 18.76 -21.66
N ASP A 34 6.45 19.21 -20.59
CA ASP A 34 7.89 19.36 -20.50
C ASP A 34 8.47 18.19 -19.70
N GLU A 35 9.56 17.60 -20.20
CA GLU A 35 10.24 16.52 -19.49
C GLU A 35 11.22 17.06 -18.46
N LEU A 36 11.03 16.65 -17.20
CA LEU A 36 12.03 16.86 -16.16
C LEU A 36 13.14 15.81 -16.30
N THR A 37 14.30 16.25 -16.79
CA THR A 37 15.46 15.38 -17.03
C THR A 37 16.45 15.37 -15.86
N ILE A 38 16.37 16.34 -14.95
CA ILE A 38 17.34 16.50 -13.85
C ILE A 38 16.88 15.69 -12.63
N ASN A 39 17.72 14.75 -12.19
CA ASN A 39 17.51 14.02 -10.94
C ASN A 39 17.99 14.84 -9.73
N VAL A 40 17.04 15.47 -9.04
CA VAL A 40 17.31 16.26 -7.83
C VAL A 40 17.42 15.42 -6.56
N ARG A 41 16.85 14.20 -6.54
CA ARG A 41 16.81 13.35 -5.32
C ARG A 41 18.16 12.69 -5.05
N GLN A 42 18.84 12.23 -6.09
CA GLN A 42 20.16 11.60 -6.02
C GLN A 42 21.28 12.56 -6.48
N ASN A 43 21.11 13.87 -6.34
CA ASN A 43 22.07 14.85 -6.87
C ASN A 43 23.49 14.75 -6.27
N LYS A 44 23.62 14.17 -5.07
CA LYS A 44 24.91 13.92 -4.40
C LYS A 44 25.58 12.62 -4.83
N ASP A 45 24.87 11.76 -5.58
CA ASP A 45 25.36 10.47 -6.06
C ASP A 45 24.92 10.25 -7.53
N PRO A 46 25.64 10.84 -8.49
CA PRO A 46 25.31 10.73 -9.91
C PRO A 46 25.37 9.29 -10.42
N GLU A 47 26.29 8.47 -9.92
CA GLU A 47 26.42 7.06 -10.31
C GLU A 47 25.17 6.26 -9.94
N PHE A 48 24.67 6.44 -8.72
CA PHE A 48 23.40 5.84 -8.32
C PHE A 48 22.23 6.39 -9.13
N GLY A 49 22.23 7.68 -9.45
CA GLY A 49 21.25 8.30 -10.36
C GLY A 49 21.23 7.64 -11.74
N HIS A 50 22.40 7.36 -12.33
CA HIS A 50 22.53 6.66 -13.60
C HIS A 50 22.05 5.21 -13.53
N LEU A 51 22.37 4.49 -12.45
CA LEU A 51 21.85 3.15 -12.20
C LEU A 51 20.31 3.14 -12.16
N LEU A 52 19.70 4.07 -11.43
CA LEU A 52 18.23 4.20 -11.37
C LEU A 52 17.63 4.54 -12.75
N GLY A 53 18.30 5.38 -13.53
CA GLY A 53 17.91 5.69 -14.91
C GLY A 53 17.87 4.44 -15.80
N ARG A 54 18.91 3.59 -15.72
CA ARG A 54 18.95 2.29 -16.42
C ARG A 54 17.88 1.33 -15.91
N ALA A 55 17.68 1.25 -14.58
CA ALA A 55 16.66 0.42 -13.97
C ALA A 55 15.24 0.78 -14.48
N ARG A 56 14.95 2.08 -14.61
CA ARG A 56 13.65 2.60 -15.07
C ARG A 56 13.25 2.10 -16.46
N ILE A 57 14.23 1.92 -17.36
CA ILE A 57 14.01 1.43 -18.73
C ILE A 57 14.32 -0.07 -18.89
N GLY A 58 14.66 -0.77 -17.80
CA GLY A 58 14.99 -2.19 -17.83
C GLY A 58 16.34 -2.52 -18.47
N ALA A 59 17.30 -1.58 -18.50
CA ALA A 59 18.61 -1.72 -19.15
C ALA A 59 19.77 -1.87 -18.15
N LEU A 60 19.57 -2.65 -17.08
CA LEU A 60 20.62 -2.93 -16.10
C LEU A 60 21.74 -3.77 -16.72
N ASN A 61 22.99 -3.44 -16.39
CA ASN A 61 24.16 -4.23 -16.79
C ASN A 61 24.64 -5.16 -15.66
N ASP A 62 25.56 -6.07 -15.97
CA ASP A 62 26.07 -7.04 -15.00
C ASP A 62 26.72 -6.37 -13.78
N HIS A 63 27.39 -5.23 -13.98
CA HIS A 63 27.99 -4.47 -12.90
C HIS A 63 26.91 -3.91 -11.94
N ASP A 64 25.81 -3.36 -12.47
CA ASP A 64 24.69 -2.86 -11.67
C ASP A 64 24.07 -3.99 -10.84
N VAL A 65 23.87 -5.16 -11.45
CA VAL A 65 23.32 -6.33 -10.77
C VAL A 65 24.25 -6.79 -9.65
N GLN A 66 25.56 -6.90 -9.92
CA GLN A 66 26.55 -7.26 -8.90
C GLN A 66 26.54 -6.27 -7.74
N LEU A 67 26.53 -4.96 -8.04
CA LEU A 67 26.45 -3.91 -7.02
C LEU A 67 25.19 -4.07 -6.15
N LEU A 68 24.02 -4.30 -6.76
CA LEU A 68 22.78 -4.53 -6.01
C LEU A 68 22.83 -5.81 -5.17
N CYS A 69 23.45 -6.88 -5.67
CA CYS A 69 23.66 -8.11 -4.91
C CYS A 69 24.54 -7.90 -3.66
N THR A 70 25.50 -6.97 -3.69
CA THR A 70 26.31 -6.64 -2.49
C THR A 70 25.48 -6.04 -1.35
N ARG A 71 24.28 -5.53 -1.64
CA ARG A 71 23.37 -4.89 -0.67
C ARG A 71 22.30 -5.83 -0.13
N LEU A 72 22.33 -7.12 -0.47
CA LEU A 72 21.40 -8.10 0.07
C LEU A 72 21.63 -8.28 1.58
N VAL A 73 20.53 -8.38 2.32
CA VAL A 73 20.59 -8.67 3.77
C VAL A 73 21.05 -10.12 3.96
N PRO A 74 22.18 -10.35 4.66
CA PRO A 74 22.70 -11.69 4.89
C PRO A 74 21.88 -12.39 5.99
N PHE A 75 21.29 -13.53 5.65
CA PHE A 75 20.57 -14.38 6.60
C PHE A 75 21.40 -15.60 7.01
N LYS A 76 21.41 -15.91 8.29
CA LYS A 76 22.10 -17.10 8.83
C LYS A 76 21.19 -18.32 8.83
N SER A 77 19.92 -18.14 9.19
CA SER A 77 18.96 -19.25 9.20
C SER A 77 18.42 -19.60 7.81
N LYS A 78 18.09 -20.88 7.64
CA LYS A 78 17.38 -21.41 6.45
C LYS A 78 15.86 -21.42 6.63
N THR A 79 15.35 -21.30 7.85
CA THR A 79 13.91 -21.37 8.14
C THR A 79 13.28 -19.98 8.07
N ILE A 80 12.05 -19.91 7.54
CA ILE A 80 11.32 -18.64 7.38
C ILE A 80 11.10 -17.92 8.73
N PRO A 81 10.65 -18.58 9.82
CA PRO A 81 10.40 -17.88 11.09
C PRO A 81 11.67 -17.26 11.69
N SER A 82 12.79 -17.98 11.64
CA SER A 82 14.06 -17.45 12.16
C SER A 82 14.61 -16.33 11.28
N ARG A 83 14.50 -16.43 9.95
CA ARG A 83 14.87 -15.32 9.04
C ARG A 83 14.03 -14.07 9.28
N ARG A 84 12.76 -14.21 9.63
CA ARG A 84 11.90 -13.09 9.99
C ARG A 84 12.35 -12.40 11.28
N ALA A 85 12.72 -13.18 12.30
CA ALA A 85 13.28 -12.62 13.54
C ALA A 85 14.64 -11.94 13.31
N GLU A 86 15.51 -12.55 12.51
CA GLU A 86 16.79 -11.95 12.08
C GLU A 86 16.56 -10.63 11.33
N LEU A 87 15.57 -10.58 10.44
CA LEU A 87 15.23 -9.37 9.69
C LEU A 87 14.72 -8.27 10.62
N ALA A 88 13.83 -8.59 11.56
CA ALA A 88 13.31 -7.62 12.53
C ALA A 88 14.44 -7.01 13.36
N LYS A 89 15.35 -7.85 13.86
CA LYS A 89 16.55 -7.38 14.58
C LYS A 89 17.43 -6.51 13.68
N TYR A 90 17.73 -6.97 12.46
CA TYR A 90 18.54 -6.21 11.50
C TYR A 90 17.97 -4.81 11.27
N VAL A 91 16.64 -4.69 11.14
CA VAL A 91 15.94 -3.42 10.93
C VAL A 91 16.04 -2.52 12.17
N LEU A 92 15.85 -3.07 13.37
CA LEU A 92 15.96 -2.31 14.62
C LEU A 92 17.40 -1.87 14.92
N ASP A 93 18.40 -2.61 14.43
CA ASP A 93 19.82 -2.23 14.54
C ASP A 93 20.20 -1.10 13.55
N GLN A 94 19.32 -0.69 12.62
CA GLN A 94 19.57 0.46 11.72
C GLN A 94 19.29 1.81 12.40
N ASP A 95 19.65 2.91 11.74
CA ASP A 95 19.32 4.26 12.21
C ASP A 95 17.80 4.45 12.39
N THR A 96 17.39 5.24 13.37
CA THR A 96 15.99 5.46 13.75
C THR A 96 15.15 6.11 12.64
N ASN A 97 15.81 6.70 11.64
CA ASN A 97 15.16 7.28 10.46
C ASN A 97 15.00 6.30 9.28
N SER A 98 15.34 5.02 9.47
CA SER A 98 15.29 4.03 8.39
C SER A 98 13.86 3.60 8.08
N LEU A 99 13.53 3.55 6.79
CA LEU A 99 12.23 3.05 6.29
C LEU A 99 12.42 1.74 5.55
N VAL A 100 11.58 0.75 5.86
CA VAL A 100 11.57 -0.55 5.17
C VAL A 100 10.41 -0.57 4.19
N ILE A 101 10.71 -0.83 2.91
CA ILE A 101 9.71 -0.94 1.84
C ILE A 101 9.56 -2.41 1.46
N LEU A 102 8.33 -2.92 1.51
CA LEU A 102 7.98 -4.29 1.14
C LEU A 102 6.84 -4.28 0.12
N SER A 103 6.75 -5.36 -0.67
CA SER A 103 5.84 -5.46 -1.81
C SER A 103 4.35 -5.56 -1.44
N THR A 104 4.03 -6.05 -0.25
CA THR A 104 2.63 -6.29 0.16
C THR A 104 2.39 -5.82 1.59
N ARG A 105 1.13 -5.49 1.89
CA ARG A 105 0.68 -5.15 3.25
C ARG A 105 0.93 -6.29 4.23
N GLU A 106 0.74 -7.53 3.79
CA GLU A 106 0.95 -8.71 4.63
C GLU A 106 2.43 -8.90 4.99
N HIS A 107 3.35 -8.61 4.06
CA HIS A 107 4.78 -8.59 4.38
C HIS A 107 5.11 -7.50 5.40
N CYS A 108 4.52 -6.30 5.27
CA CYS A 108 4.68 -5.23 6.26
C CYS A 108 4.15 -5.65 7.64
N LYS A 109 2.94 -6.21 7.73
CA LYS A 109 2.38 -6.69 9.01
C LYS A 109 3.25 -7.77 9.66
N SER A 110 3.70 -8.73 8.85
CA SER A 110 4.55 -9.84 9.30
C SER A 110 5.90 -9.36 9.85
N LEU A 111 6.42 -8.23 9.36
CA LEU A 111 7.65 -7.62 9.90
C LEU A 111 7.38 -6.67 11.07
N ASN A 112 6.36 -5.81 10.95
CA ASN A 112 6.06 -4.77 11.93
C ASN A 112 5.71 -5.35 13.30
N GLY A 113 4.95 -6.45 13.36
CA GLY A 113 4.62 -7.10 14.64
C GLY A 113 5.88 -7.48 15.43
N PRO A 114 6.76 -8.34 14.89
CA PRO A 114 8.03 -8.69 15.53
C PRO A 114 8.95 -7.49 15.84
N CYS A 115 8.89 -6.40 15.08
CA CYS A 115 9.61 -5.18 15.41
C CYS A 115 9.00 -4.46 16.63
N LEU A 116 7.68 -4.32 16.68
CA LEU A 116 6.97 -3.71 17.81
C LEU A 116 7.19 -4.50 19.11
N ASP A 117 7.12 -5.83 19.03
CA ASP A 117 7.36 -6.73 20.18
C ASP A 117 8.75 -6.53 20.82
N GLN A 118 9.74 -6.05 20.05
CA GLN A 118 11.12 -5.86 20.49
C GLN A 118 11.42 -4.46 21.06
N ILE A 119 10.55 -3.46 20.86
CA ILE A 119 10.77 -2.09 21.34
C ILE A 119 10.66 -1.98 22.87
N GLY A 120 10.01 -2.96 23.52
CA GLY A 120 9.98 -3.09 25.00
C GLY A 120 9.26 -1.96 25.75
N SER A 121 8.49 -1.14 25.04
CA SER A 121 7.73 -0.01 25.60
C SER A 121 6.27 -0.39 25.87
N GLU A 122 5.54 0.44 26.61
CA GLU A 122 4.10 0.26 26.86
C GLU A 122 3.31 0.29 25.54
N GLU A 123 2.43 -0.69 25.34
CA GLU A 123 1.56 -0.78 24.18
C GLU A 123 0.31 0.09 24.39
N ILE A 124 0.07 1.03 23.48
CA ILE A 124 -1.14 1.84 23.45
C ILE A 124 -2.00 1.37 22.27
N ILE A 125 -3.17 0.82 22.58
CA ILE A 125 -4.12 0.34 21.58
C ILE A 125 -5.12 1.45 21.25
N SER A 126 -5.17 1.85 19.98
CA SER A 126 -6.15 2.79 19.46
C SER A 126 -7.18 2.05 18.60
N ILE A 127 -8.45 2.10 19.01
CA ILE A 127 -9.56 1.45 18.30
C ILE A 127 -10.31 2.54 17.53
N ALA A 128 -10.41 2.37 16.20
CA ALA A 128 -11.23 3.24 15.36
C ALA A 128 -12.70 2.81 15.43
N GLU A 129 -13.59 3.79 15.55
CA GLU A 129 -15.04 3.60 15.44
C GLU A 129 -15.51 4.14 14.09
N ASP A 130 -15.91 3.26 13.19
CA ASP A 130 -16.47 3.62 11.90
C ASP A 130 -18.01 3.67 12.00
N SER A 131 -18.61 4.82 11.70
CA SER A 131 -20.07 4.98 11.58
C SER A 131 -20.46 5.36 10.16
N PHE A 132 -21.58 4.80 9.68
CA PHE A 132 -22.20 5.21 8.42
C PHE A 132 -23.52 5.90 8.72
N ASP A 133 -23.71 7.11 8.21
CA ASP A 133 -24.99 7.79 8.26
C ASP A 133 -25.96 7.10 7.30
N PHE A 134 -26.75 6.17 7.84
CA PHE A 134 -27.89 5.62 7.11
C PHE A 134 -29.08 6.55 7.35
N GLU A 135 -29.51 7.29 6.33
CA GLU A 135 -30.82 7.95 6.40
C GLU A 135 -31.91 6.87 6.30
N PRO A 136 -32.76 6.70 7.33
CA PRO A 136 -33.84 5.74 7.28
C PRO A 136 -34.95 6.29 6.36
N GLY A 137 -34.93 5.91 5.08
CA GLY A 137 -36.13 6.01 4.25
C GLY A 137 -35.93 6.15 2.75
N LYS A 138 -35.74 5.03 2.04
CA LYS A 138 -36.61 4.61 0.92
C LYS A 138 -36.62 3.08 0.88
N ASN A 139 -37.75 2.48 1.23
CA ASN A 139 -37.97 1.04 1.09
C ASN A 139 -37.72 0.59 -0.36
N LYS A 140 -36.51 0.10 -0.63
CA LYS A 140 -36.26 -0.89 -1.67
C LYS A 140 -35.82 -2.13 -0.93
N LYS A 141 -36.58 -3.21 -1.07
CA LYS A 141 -36.18 -4.54 -0.59
C LYS A 141 -34.92 -4.95 -1.36
N SER A 142 -33.75 -4.53 -0.90
CA SER A 142 -32.50 -5.22 -1.18
C SER A 142 -32.46 -6.47 -0.30
N PRO A 143 -31.95 -7.60 -0.80
CA PRO A 143 -31.90 -8.83 -0.02
C PRO A 143 -31.12 -8.53 1.25
N VAL A 144 -31.69 -8.94 2.39
CA VAL A 144 -31.03 -8.98 3.68
C VAL A 144 -29.72 -9.75 3.47
N GLN A 145 -28.61 -9.03 3.29
CA GLN A 145 -27.31 -9.59 3.59
C GLN A 145 -27.30 -9.65 5.11
N THR A 146 -27.69 -10.81 5.62
CA THR A 146 -27.46 -11.21 7.00
C THR A 146 -26.08 -10.73 7.38
N ASP A 147 -26.01 -9.97 8.49
CA ASP A 147 -24.79 -9.52 9.13
C ASP A 147 -23.80 -10.68 9.25
N GLN A 148 -22.99 -10.88 8.21
CA GLN A 148 -21.67 -11.41 8.39
C GLN A 148 -20.86 -10.23 8.90
N VAL A 149 -20.93 -10.04 10.21
CA VAL A 149 -19.80 -9.54 10.98
C VAL A 149 -18.58 -10.25 10.40
N ARG A 150 -17.81 -9.59 9.55
CA ARG A 150 -16.44 -10.01 9.27
C ARG A 150 -15.68 -9.75 10.57
N ARG A 151 -15.82 -10.68 11.51
CA ARG A 151 -14.85 -10.87 12.57
C ARG A 151 -13.56 -11.18 11.83
N TYR A 152 -12.66 -10.22 11.76
CA TYR A 152 -11.26 -10.60 11.76
C TYR A 152 -11.07 -11.29 13.10
N SER A 153 -10.98 -12.62 13.05
CA SER A 153 -10.74 -13.44 14.22
C SER A 153 -9.34 -13.13 14.72
N LEU A 154 -9.22 -12.16 15.61
CA LEU A 154 -8.23 -12.23 16.67
C LEU A 154 -8.94 -12.97 17.79
N GLU A 155 -8.79 -14.28 17.80
CA GLU A 155 -9.08 -15.07 18.98
C GLU A 155 -8.23 -14.49 20.11
N ASN A 156 -8.88 -13.87 21.08
CA ASN A 156 -8.53 -13.94 22.50
C ASN A 156 -9.74 -13.40 23.28
N THR A 157 -10.41 -14.33 23.95
CA THR A 157 -11.51 -14.12 24.89
C THR A 157 -11.12 -13.12 25.98
N TRP A 158 -11.88 -12.03 26.12
CA TRP A 158 -11.88 -11.22 27.33
C TRP A 158 -13.32 -10.98 27.78
N SER A 159 -13.67 -11.59 28.92
CA SER A 159 -14.95 -11.46 29.60
C SER A 159 -14.88 -10.26 30.55
N GLY A 160 -15.46 -9.14 30.14
CA GLY A 160 -15.61 -7.97 31.00
C GLY A 160 -16.62 -7.02 30.41
N THR A 161 -17.81 -6.92 31.00
CA THR A 161 -18.81 -5.92 30.64
C THR A 161 -18.41 -4.56 31.23
N PRO A 162 -18.29 -3.48 30.45
CA PRO A 162 -18.21 -2.14 31.01
C PRO A 162 -19.61 -1.55 31.14
N THR A 163 -20.05 -1.32 32.38
CA THR A 163 -21.21 -0.47 32.69
C THR A 163 -20.84 0.99 32.44
N CYS A 164 -21.50 1.63 31.48
CA CYS A 164 -21.32 3.05 31.17
C CYS A 164 -22.42 3.88 31.87
N SER A 165 -22.07 4.54 32.97
CA SER A 165 -22.89 5.59 33.60
C SER A 165 -22.77 6.88 32.78
N LYS A 166 -23.82 7.21 32.03
CA LYS A 166 -23.97 8.48 31.31
C LYS A 166 -24.23 9.62 32.30
N THR A 167 -23.31 10.58 32.39
CA THR A 167 -23.62 11.92 32.92
C THR A 167 -23.52 12.91 31.78
N ARG A 168 -24.68 13.40 31.33
CA ARG A 168 -24.82 14.41 30.28
C ARG A 168 -24.69 15.80 30.91
N LEU A 169 -23.69 16.59 30.51
CA LEU A 169 -23.67 18.02 30.80
C LEU A 169 -24.46 18.78 29.71
N PRO A 170 -25.29 19.77 30.08
CA PRO A 170 -26.10 20.49 29.11
C PRO A 170 -25.27 21.55 28.37
N SER A 171 -25.47 21.59 27.06
CA SER A 171 -25.15 22.71 26.19
C SER A 171 -25.90 23.96 26.63
N ASN A 172 -25.22 25.10 26.83
CA ASN A 172 -25.69 26.34 26.23
C ASN A 172 -24.73 27.54 26.34
N VAL A 173 -24.86 28.37 25.30
CA VAL A 173 -24.66 29.83 25.17
C VAL A 173 -23.31 30.37 24.71
N ASP A 174 -23.41 30.99 23.52
CA ASP A 174 -22.67 32.06 22.90
C ASP A 174 -21.81 32.96 23.80
N GLN A 175 -20.64 33.37 23.28
CA GLN A 175 -20.36 34.80 23.10
C GLN A 175 -19.20 35.03 22.13
N LYS A 176 -19.53 35.81 21.09
CA LYS A 176 -18.60 36.54 20.22
C LYS A 176 -17.67 37.45 21.03
N LEU A 177 -16.39 37.45 20.67
CA LEU A 177 -15.62 38.64 20.32
C LEU A 177 -14.45 38.23 19.43
#